data_AF-X0T4K1-F1
#
_entry.id   AF-X0T4K1-F1
#
_cell.length_a   1.000
_cell.length_b   1.000
_cell.length_c   1.000
_cell.angle_alpha   90.00
_cell.angle_beta   90.00
_cell.angle_gamma   90.00
#
_symmetry.space_group_name_H-M   'P 1'
#
loop_
_entity.id
_entity.type
_entity.pdbx_description
1 polymer ?
#
loop_
_entity_poly.entity_id
_entity_poly.type
_entity_poly.pdbx_seq_one_letter_code
_entity_poly.pdbx_strand_id
1 'polypeptide(L)'
;SNIPVRCSGSTDKDPPKEAKPTPSNADSFESTNHALELINKINRSSYARLYVNKLKTFEYDLAMEAGNLTVMIPVAKSLLETDGSIKGKYEEHEKIKWADEKDENVKAEAAYHLLTHIDKGIFSQTLTDYCIAKKVSLAVPEYIKNAVIWACGGNPDDA
;
A
#
# COMPACT_ATOMS: atom_id res chain seq x y z
N SER A 1 -17.89 -6.99 30.39
CA SER A 1 -18.04 -5.63 29.84
C SER A 1 -17.27 -5.50 28.55
N ASN A 2 -17.88 -4.96 27.51
CA ASN A 2 -17.16 -4.55 26.29
C ASN A 2 -16.74 -3.10 26.45
N ILE A 3 -15.52 -2.75 26.03
CA ILE A 3 -15.09 -1.36 25.93
C ILE A 3 -15.71 -0.80 24.63
N PRO A 4 -16.60 0.21 24.67
CA PRO A 4 -17.32 0.71 23.50
C PRO A 4 -16.44 1.66 22.67
N VAL A 5 -15.23 1.22 22.34
CA VAL A 5 -14.27 1.96 21.52
C VAL A 5 -14.37 1.42 20.10
N ARG A 6 -14.59 2.32 19.13
CA ARG A 6 -14.52 1.94 17.72
C ARG A 6 -13.10 1.53 17.38
N CYS A 7 -12.96 0.40 16.68
CA CYS A 7 -11.68 -0.08 16.19
C CYS A 7 -11.80 -0.48 14.72
N SER A 8 -10.73 -0.23 13.97
CA SER A 8 -10.54 -0.72 12.62
C SER A 8 -9.31 -1.62 12.58
N GLY A 9 -9.46 -2.81 12.01
CA GLY A 9 -8.34 -3.59 11.51
C GLY A 9 -8.12 -3.27 10.04
N SER A 10 -6.86 -3.30 9.62
CA SER A 10 -6.46 -3.29 8.22
C SER A 10 -5.57 -4.50 7.99
N THR A 11 -5.84 -5.28 6.95
CA THR A 11 -5.09 -6.50 6.64
C THR A 11 -4.79 -6.60 5.16
N ASP A 12 -3.78 -7.39 4.84
CA ASP A 12 -3.33 -7.60 3.47
C ASP A 12 -4.10 -8.75 2.78
N LYS A 13 -4.24 -8.71 1.45
CA LYS A 13 -4.81 -9.77 0.63
C LYS A 13 -3.83 -10.93 0.51
N ASP A 14 -2.52 -10.66 0.53
CA ASP A 14 -1.47 -11.68 0.43
C ASP A 14 -1.70 -12.73 -0.68
N PRO A 15 -1.77 -12.32 -1.95
CA PRO A 15 -1.71 -13.24 -3.08
C PRO A 15 -0.33 -13.94 -3.13
N PRO A 16 -0.14 -14.95 -4.00
CA PRO A 16 1.14 -15.64 -4.15
C PRO A 16 2.34 -14.69 -4.25
N LYS A 17 3.50 -15.11 -3.73
CA LYS A 17 4.69 -14.25 -3.58
C LYS A 17 5.08 -13.52 -4.86
N GLU A 18 5.09 -14.24 -5.98
CA GLU A 18 5.47 -13.71 -7.30
C GLU A 18 4.35 -12.97 -8.04
N ALA A 19 3.14 -12.95 -7.48
CA ALA A 19 2.01 -12.24 -8.07
C ALA A 19 2.21 -10.73 -8.02
N LYS A 20 1.88 -10.08 -9.14
CA LYS A 20 1.92 -8.62 -9.33
C LYS A 20 0.53 -8.13 -9.75
N PRO A 21 -0.44 -8.20 -8.82
CA PRO A 21 -1.83 -7.88 -9.12
C PRO A 21 -1.98 -6.40 -9.48
N THR A 22 -2.72 -6.14 -10.53
CA THR A 22 -3.20 -4.82 -10.92
C THR A 22 -4.68 -4.67 -10.56
N PRO A 23 -5.23 -3.44 -10.54
CA PRO A 23 -6.67 -3.25 -10.38
C PRO A 23 -7.51 -4.09 -11.35
N SER A 24 -7.04 -4.26 -12.59
CA SER A 24 -7.74 -5.03 -13.62
C SER A 24 -7.72 -6.55 -13.44
N ASN A 25 -6.75 -7.11 -12.70
CA ASN A 25 -6.61 -8.56 -12.55
C ASN A 25 -6.54 -9.04 -11.09
N ALA A 26 -6.78 -8.17 -10.11
CA ALA A 26 -6.63 -8.47 -8.70
C ALA A 26 -7.38 -9.74 -8.28
N ASP A 27 -8.59 -9.96 -8.81
CA ASP A 27 -9.45 -11.09 -8.48
C ASP A 27 -8.98 -12.41 -9.09
N SER A 28 -8.00 -12.38 -10.00
CA SER A 28 -7.37 -13.60 -10.55
C SER A 28 -6.40 -14.26 -9.58
N PHE A 29 -6.09 -13.61 -8.45
CA PHE A 29 -5.18 -14.11 -7.44
C PHE A 29 -5.91 -14.42 -6.14
N GLU A 30 -5.92 -15.69 -5.77
CA GLU A 30 -6.42 -16.16 -4.48
C GLU A 30 -5.56 -15.64 -3.34
N SER A 31 -6.22 -15.30 -2.23
CA SER A 31 -5.56 -14.86 -1.01
C SER A 31 -5.01 -16.05 -0.22
N THR A 32 -3.85 -15.87 0.39
CA THR A 32 -3.30 -16.82 1.38
C THR A 32 -3.57 -16.39 2.83
N ASN A 33 -4.25 -15.26 3.04
CA ASN A 33 -4.48 -14.68 4.35
C ASN A 33 -5.79 -15.20 4.99
N HIS A 34 -5.66 -16.04 6.01
CA HIS A 34 -6.80 -16.56 6.77
C HIS A 34 -7.62 -15.48 7.49
N ALA A 35 -7.06 -14.28 7.73
CA ALA A 35 -7.81 -13.18 8.34
C ALA A 35 -9.01 -12.73 7.48
N LEU A 36 -9.01 -13.02 6.18
CA LEU A 36 -10.13 -12.68 5.29
C LEU A 36 -11.42 -13.40 5.69
N GLU A 37 -11.33 -14.59 6.28
CA GLU A 37 -12.50 -15.32 6.79
C GLU A 37 -13.20 -14.58 7.95
N LEU A 38 -12.48 -13.70 8.64
CA LEU A 38 -12.98 -12.95 9.79
C LEU A 38 -13.75 -11.69 9.40
N ILE A 39 -13.64 -11.21 8.16
CA ILE A 39 -14.26 -9.95 7.69
C ILE A 39 -15.75 -9.93 8.01
N ASN A 40 -16.47 -10.97 7.57
CA ASN A 40 -17.91 -11.07 7.76
C ASN A 40 -18.31 -11.10 9.24
N LYS A 41 -17.48 -11.72 10.09
CA LYS A 41 -17.74 -11.80 11.54
C LYS A 41 -17.48 -10.46 12.21
N ILE A 42 -16.37 -9.80 11.89
CA ILE A 42 -15.95 -8.53 12.48
C ILE A 42 -16.89 -7.41 12.04
N ASN A 43 -17.23 -7.33 10.75
CA ASN A 43 -18.03 -6.23 10.20
C ASN A 43 -19.51 -6.24 10.63
N ARG A 44 -19.99 -7.35 11.23
CA ARG A 44 -21.30 -7.39 11.91
C ARG A 44 -21.31 -6.66 13.26
N SER A 45 -20.14 -6.39 13.84
CA SER A 45 -20.02 -5.63 15.08
C SER A 45 -20.45 -4.17 14.88
N SER A 46 -21.04 -3.56 15.89
CA SER A 46 -21.31 -2.11 15.89
C SER A 46 -20.04 -1.27 16.11
N TYR A 47 -18.95 -1.87 16.58
CA TYR A 47 -17.73 -1.16 16.99
C TYR A 47 -16.49 -1.51 16.16
N ALA A 48 -16.50 -2.65 15.46
CA ALA A 48 -15.32 -3.14 14.76
C ALA A 48 -15.53 -3.19 13.25
N ARG A 49 -14.50 -2.81 12.50
CA ARG A 49 -14.41 -3.03 11.05
C ARG A 49 -13.07 -3.68 10.71
N LEU A 50 -13.05 -4.58 9.75
CA LEU A 50 -11.84 -5.09 9.13
C LEU A 50 -11.86 -4.71 7.65
N TYR A 51 -10.89 -3.91 7.25
CA TYR A 51 -10.65 -3.51 5.88
C TYR A 51 -9.49 -4.30 5.30
N VAL A 52 -9.60 -4.62 4.01
CA VAL A 52 -8.60 -5.41 3.29
C VAL A 52 -8.18 -4.60 2.08
N ASN A 53 -6.88 -4.57 1.82
CA ASN A 53 -6.37 -4.04 0.57
C ASN A 53 -6.77 -4.95 -0.62
N LYS A 54 -6.70 -4.44 -1.84
CA LYS A 54 -7.18 -5.20 -3.01
C LYS A 54 -6.07 -5.97 -3.70
N LEU A 55 -4.84 -5.48 -3.63
CA LEU A 55 -3.77 -5.96 -4.49
C LEU A 55 -2.89 -6.96 -3.74
N LYS A 56 -1.96 -6.49 -2.90
CA LYS A 56 -0.92 -7.36 -2.33
C LYS A 56 -0.67 -7.07 -0.86
N THR A 57 0.20 -6.11 -0.58
CA THR A 57 0.60 -5.68 0.77
C THR A 57 0.59 -4.17 0.83
N PHE A 58 0.59 -3.59 2.03
CA PHE A 58 0.63 -2.14 2.26
C PHE A 58 1.57 -1.35 1.31
N GLU A 59 2.85 -1.69 1.22
CA GLU A 59 3.81 -0.90 0.42
C GLU A 59 3.51 -1.00 -1.07
N TYR A 60 3.02 -2.16 -1.51
CA TYR A 60 2.67 -2.40 -2.90
C TYR A 60 1.43 -1.60 -3.29
N ASP A 61 0.36 -1.67 -2.50
CA ASP A 61 -0.86 -0.91 -2.75
C ASP A 61 -0.60 0.60 -2.67
N LEU A 62 0.24 1.05 -1.73
CA LEU A 62 0.64 2.45 -1.65
C LEU A 62 1.40 2.89 -2.92
N ALA A 63 2.32 2.07 -3.44
CA ALA A 63 3.03 2.36 -4.69
C ALA A 63 2.09 2.35 -5.92
N MET A 64 1.10 1.46 -5.93
CA MET A 64 0.09 1.37 -6.97
C MET A 64 -0.96 2.49 -6.93
N GLU A 65 -1.04 3.25 -5.84
CA GLU A 65 -1.98 4.36 -5.70
C GLU A 65 -1.47 5.64 -6.40
N ALA A 66 -2.29 6.19 -7.32
CA ALA A 66 -2.02 7.43 -8.06
C ALA A 66 -0.56 7.60 -8.54
N GLY A 67 0.13 8.70 -8.23
CA GLY A 67 1.52 8.94 -8.63
C GLY A 67 2.57 8.58 -7.56
N ASN A 68 2.22 7.80 -6.53
CA ASN A 68 3.06 7.67 -5.32
C ASN A 68 4.48 7.15 -5.58
N LEU A 69 4.68 6.36 -6.64
CA LEU A 69 6.01 5.90 -7.07
C LEU A 69 6.99 7.06 -7.34
N THR A 70 6.53 8.24 -7.76
CA THR A 70 7.37 9.44 -7.91
C THR A 70 8.09 9.83 -6.63
N VAL A 71 7.49 9.56 -5.46
CA VAL A 71 8.08 9.86 -4.14
C VAL A 71 8.78 8.62 -3.57
N MET A 72 8.16 7.45 -3.71
CA MET A 72 8.64 6.22 -3.07
C MET A 72 9.95 5.71 -3.68
N ILE A 73 10.14 5.80 -5.00
CA ILE A 73 11.35 5.29 -5.65
C ILE A 73 12.61 6.07 -5.21
N PRO A 74 12.65 7.42 -5.23
CA PRO A 74 13.81 8.16 -4.76
C PRO A 74 14.18 7.84 -3.31
N VAL A 75 13.18 7.64 -2.44
CA VAL A 75 13.40 7.25 -1.05
C VAL A 75 14.02 5.85 -0.97
N ALA A 76 13.45 4.86 -1.66
CA ALA A 76 13.99 3.50 -1.69
C ALA A 76 15.43 3.49 -2.22
N LYS A 77 15.70 4.23 -3.30
CA LYS A 77 17.04 4.37 -3.88
C LYS A 77 18.03 5.00 -2.91
N SER A 78 17.61 5.99 -2.13
CA SER A 78 18.48 6.68 -1.16
C SER A 78 18.96 5.79 0.00
N LEU A 79 18.25 4.68 0.25
CA LEU A 79 18.59 3.70 1.28
C LEU A 79 19.53 2.59 0.79
N LEU A 80 19.85 2.56 -0.51
CA LEU A 80 20.80 1.61 -1.05
C LEU A 80 22.24 2.02 -0.72
N GLU A 81 23.02 1.07 -0.20
CA GLU A 81 24.43 1.27 0.13
C GLU A 81 25.38 1.02 -1.05
N THR A 82 24.89 0.42 -2.14
CA THR A 82 25.72 -0.01 -3.27
C THR A 82 25.17 0.47 -4.62
N ASP A 83 26.09 0.71 -5.56
CA ASP A 83 25.79 1.10 -6.94
C ASP A 83 25.50 -0.13 -7.85
N GLY A 84 24.69 -1.06 -7.34
CA GLY A 84 24.34 -2.30 -8.04
C GLY A 84 23.21 -2.16 -9.06
N SER A 85 22.83 -3.30 -9.65
CA SER A 85 21.72 -3.39 -10.62
C SER A 85 20.38 -2.90 -10.08
N ILE A 86 20.15 -3.04 -8.77
CA ILE A 86 18.95 -2.52 -8.09
C ILE A 86 18.89 -0.99 -8.20
N LYS A 87 20.00 -0.30 -7.96
CA LYS A 87 20.07 1.17 -8.09
C LYS A 87 19.81 1.60 -9.54
N GLY A 88 20.41 0.92 -10.50
CA GLY A 88 20.18 1.18 -11.93
C GLY A 88 18.70 1.05 -12.31
N LYS A 89 18.00 0.04 -11.78
CA LYS A 89 16.58 -0.14 -12.03
C LYS A 89 15.71 0.95 -11.38
N TYR A 90 16.06 1.43 -10.19
CA TYR A 90 15.41 2.62 -9.62
C TYR A 90 15.66 3.87 -10.47
N GLU A 91 16.87 4.08 -11.01
CA GLU A 91 17.18 5.21 -11.89
C GLU A 91 16.40 5.16 -13.22
N GLU A 92 16.12 3.96 -13.74
CA GLU A 92 15.20 3.78 -14.86
C GLU A 92 13.77 4.15 -14.47
N HIS A 93 13.30 3.69 -13.32
CA HIS A 93 11.97 3.99 -12.80
C HIS A 93 11.76 5.48 -12.47
N GLU A 94 12.80 6.21 -12.06
CA GLU A 94 12.72 7.67 -11.84
C GLU A 94 12.50 8.49 -13.12
N LYS A 95 12.80 7.92 -14.30
CA LYS A 95 12.55 8.59 -15.60
C LYS A 95 11.06 8.57 -15.98
N ILE A 96 10.25 7.78 -15.31
CA ILE A 96 8.83 7.61 -15.59
C ILE A 96 8.03 8.69 -14.86
N LYS A 97 7.11 9.34 -15.58
CA LYS A 97 6.12 10.26 -15.00
C LYS A 97 4.95 9.46 -14.45
N TRP A 98 5.07 8.96 -13.22
CA TRP A 98 4.10 8.02 -12.63
C TRP A 98 2.67 8.54 -12.52
N ALA A 99 2.46 9.86 -12.42
CA ALA A 99 1.13 10.46 -12.43
C ALA A 99 0.40 10.30 -13.79
N ASP A 100 1.16 10.14 -14.87
CA ASP A 100 0.65 10.04 -16.24
C ASP A 100 0.69 8.60 -16.80
N GLU A 101 1.32 7.66 -16.08
CA GLU A 101 1.48 6.27 -16.50
C GLU A 101 0.14 5.52 -16.44
N LYS A 102 -0.27 4.94 -17.57
CA LYS A 102 -1.57 4.26 -17.73
C LYS A 102 -1.45 2.74 -17.79
N ASP A 103 -0.25 2.21 -18.07
CA ASP A 103 -0.03 0.78 -18.07
C ASP A 103 0.14 0.28 -16.63
N GLU A 104 -0.90 -0.36 -16.12
CA GLU A 104 -0.91 -0.91 -14.77
C GLU A 104 0.19 -1.96 -14.58
N ASN A 105 0.62 -2.67 -15.63
CA ASN A 105 1.67 -3.69 -15.53
C ASN A 105 3.04 -3.05 -15.31
N VAL A 106 3.33 -1.93 -15.99
CA VAL A 106 4.58 -1.17 -15.77
C VAL A 106 4.65 -0.70 -14.32
N LYS A 107 3.53 -0.20 -13.80
CA LYS A 107 3.43 0.22 -12.41
C LYS A 107 3.58 -0.95 -11.43
N ALA A 108 2.93 -2.07 -11.72
CA ALA A 108 2.97 -3.29 -10.92
C ALA A 108 4.39 -3.89 -10.83
N GLU A 109 5.15 -3.84 -11.92
CA GLU A 109 6.56 -4.24 -11.94
C GLU A 109 7.42 -3.34 -11.06
N ALA A 110 7.24 -2.01 -11.13
CA ALA A 110 7.97 -1.06 -10.30
C ALA A 110 7.60 -1.19 -8.81
N ALA A 111 6.31 -1.32 -8.51
CA ALA A 111 5.82 -1.53 -7.14
C ALA A 111 6.35 -2.85 -6.55
N TYR A 112 6.36 -3.92 -7.35
CA TYR A 112 6.93 -5.20 -6.93
C TYR A 112 8.45 -5.12 -6.72
N HIS A 113 9.16 -4.45 -7.63
CA HIS A 113 10.60 -4.22 -7.49
C HIS A 113 10.92 -3.42 -6.23
N LEU A 114 10.14 -2.37 -5.93
CA LEU A 114 10.27 -1.63 -4.68
C LEU A 114 10.04 -2.53 -3.47
N LEU A 115 8.91 -3.23 -3.40
CA LEU A 115 8.56 -4.11 -2.27
C LEU A 115 9.66 -5.15 -1.96
N THR A 116 10.29 -5.71 -2.99
CA THR A 116 11.25 -6.81 -2.86
C THR A 116 12.66 -6.38 -2.45
N HIS A 117 12.97 -5.08 -2.48
CA HIS A 117 14.32 -4.56 -2.24
C HIS A 117 14.41 -3.53 -1.11
N ILE A 118 13.32 -3.29 -0.39
CA ILE A 118 13.31 -2.41 0.78
C ILE A 118 13.32 -3.19 2.09
N ASP A 119 13.96 -2.62 3.12
CA ASP A 119 13.59 -2.91 4.50
C ASP A 119 12.33 -2.12 4.85
N LYS A 120 11.21 -2.81 5.07
CA LYS A 120 9.88 -2.19 5.24
C LYS A 120 9.85 -1.15 6.38
N GLY A 121 10.51 -1.46 7.50
CA GLY A 121 10.48 -0.61 8.69
C GLY A 121 11.30 0.66 8.51
N ILE A 122 12.52 0.53 7.99
CA ILE A 122 13.41 1.66 7.71
C ILE A 122 12.84 2.52 6.57
N PHE A 123 12.34 1.89 5.51
CA PHE A 123 11.73 2.58 4.39
C PHE A 123 10.53 3.42 4.80
N SER A 124 9.62 2.87 5.61
CA SER A 124 8.41 3.59 6.04
C SER A 124 8.71 4.85 6.87
N GLN A 125 9.71 4.75 7.76
CA GLN A 125 10.17 5.91 8.54
C GLN A 125 10.80 6.96 7.62
N THR A 126 11.72 6.53 6.75
CA THR A 126 12.42 7.44 5.83
C THR A 126 11.45 8.10 4.84
N LEU A 127 10.44 7.38 4.36
CA LEU A 127 9.39 7.90 3.49
C LEU A 127 8.57 8.97 4.20
N THR A 128 8.24 8.76 5.48
CA THR A 128 7.52 9.74 6.30
C THR A 128 8.35 11.01 6.49
N ASP A 129 9.61 10.87 6.88
CA ASP A 129 10.53 11.99 7.05
C ASP A 129 10.71 12.78 5.74
N TYR A 130 10.84 12.06 4.62
CA TYR A 130 10.91 12.67 3.29
C TYR A 130 9.64 13.48 2.99
N CYS A 131 8.45 12.92 3.23
CA CYS A 131 7.17 13.59 2.99
C CYS A 131 7.06 14.88 3.82
N ILE A 132 7.43 14.83 5.10
CA ILE A 132 7.45 16.00 6.00
C ILE A 132 8.45 17.05 5.49
N ALA A 133 9.69 16.65 5.22
CA ALA A 133 10.76 17.57 4.82
C ALA A 133 10.49 18.24 3.48
N LYS A 134 9.93 17.51 2.52
CA LYS A 134 9.62 18.02 1.17
C LYS A 134 8.21 18.60 1.05
N LYS A 135 7.39 18.52 2.11
CA LYS A 135 5.98 18.94 2.12
C LYS A 135 5.19 18.30 0.97
N VAL A 136 5.44 17.03 0.72
CA VAL A 136 4.70 16.24 -0.27
C VAL A 136 3.73 15.31 0.44
N SER A 137 2.59 15.07 -0.18
CA SER A 137 1.57 14.13 0.32
C SER A 137 1.44 12.97 -0.64
N LEU A 138 1.31 11.77 -0.08
CA LEU A 138 0.97 10.58 -0.85
C LEU A 138 -0.54 10.49 -1.00
N ALA A 139 -0.99 9.96 -2.14
CA ALA A 139 -2.35 9.50 -2.28
C ALA A 139 -2.57 8.30 -1.35
N VAL A 140 -3.65 8.33 -0.58
CA VAL A 140 -3.95 7.30 0.41
C VAL A 140 -4.87 6.25 -0.21
N PRO A 141 -4.50 4.96 -0.20
CA PRO A 141 -5.39 3.88 -0.60
C PRO A 141 -6.71 3.86 0.17
N GLU A 142 -7.78 3.50 -0.52
CA GLU A 142 -9.15 3.60 -0.01
C GLU A 142 -9.41 2.82 1.28
N TYR A 143 -8.87 1.61 1.40
CA TYR A 143 -9.03 0.77 2.59
C TYR A 143 -8.41 1.42 3.86
N ILE A 144 -7.34 2.20 3.69
CA ILE A 144 -6.70 2.94 4.80
C ILE A 144 -7.54 4.15 5.18
N LYS A 145 -8.05 4.91 4.19
CA LYS A 145 -8.97 6.03 4.46
C LYS A 145 -10.17 5.56 5.26
N ASN A 146 -10.79 4.47 4.83
CA ASN A 146 -11.99 3.92 5.47
C ASN A 146 -11.71 3.40 6.88
N ALA A 147 -10.55 2.75 7.08
CA ALA A 147 -10.11 2.35 8.42
C ALA A 147 -9.99 3.55 9.36
N VAL A 148 -9.30 4.62 8.93
CA VAL A 148 -9.10 5.83 9.74
C VAL A 148 -10.42 6.53 10.04
N ILE A 149 -11.27 6.76 9.02
CA ILE A 149 -12.58 7.40 9.19
C ILE A 149 -13.41 6.65 10.23
N TRP A 150 -13.49 5.32 10.13
CA TRP A 150 -14.22 4.50 11.08
C TRP A 150 -13.68 4.63 12.51
N ALA A 151 -12.37 4.48 12.68
CA ALA A 151 -11.70 4.56 13.98
C ALA A 151 -11.89 5.94 14.64
N CYS A 152 -11.96 7.00 13.84
CA CYS A 152 -12.21 8.36 14.31
C CYS A 152 -13.69 8.68 14.57
N GLY A 153 -14.61 7.71 14.44
CA GLY A 153 -16.04 7.93 14.71
C GLY A 153 -16.88 8.37 13.52
N GLY A 154 -16.27 8.52 12.34
CA GLY A 154 -16.98 8.81 11.10
C GLY A 154 -17.63 7.57 10.48
N ASN A 155 -18.36 7.78 9.38
CA ASN A 155 -18.88 6.72 8.53
C ASN A 155 -18.18 6.80 7.16
N PRO A 156 -17.45 5.77 6.73
CA PRO A 156 -16.78 5.75 5.43
C PRO A 156 -17.72 5.93 4.23
N ASP A 157 -18.99 5.55 4.36
CA ASP A 157 -19.98 5.69 3.28
C ASP A 157 -20.47 7.13 3.11
N ASP A 158 -20.15 8.04 4.04
CA ASP A 158 -20.55 9.45 4.01
C ASP A 158 -19.45 10.37 3.44
N ALA A 159 -18.29 9.81 3.07
CA ALA A 159 -17.05 10.53 2.73
C ALA A 159 -16.82 10.75 1.23
#